data_AF-A0A7C7Z208-F1
#
_entry.id   AF-A0A7C7Z208-F1
#
_cell.length_a   1.000
_cell.length_b   1.000
_cell.length_c   1.000
_cell.angle_alpha   90.00
_cell.angle_beta   90.00
_cell.angle_gamma   90.00
#
_symmetry.space_group_name_H-M   'P 1'
#
loop_
_entity.id
_entity.type
_entity.pdbx_description
1 polymer ?
#
loop_
_entity_poly.entity_id
_entity_poly.type
_entity_poly.pdbx_seq_one_letter_code
_entity_poly.pdbx_strand_id
1 'polypeptide(L)'
;MAAGRKRKTSKRSLKAYFGEFWENQRDRHLVILGMLTVLTFALMLWALAFFTIFASNAQQEANSWANLTAVTWVGVLLAFVLLLFVIPEFFHYLGIRNSLVDMLETDSRAEMQKNKKELDEAAELLAGAWPARIEAKRVELGLRREMPEGMELPANEGNELFGGWLNTKYSRLAQRFPDSNIFKDPGINKLILFSSLTGLVLFVYNATIGLARETVSSPRNMSVDLTSIMNGGEYNATWAPHLDLVGGILIAIFAVILFMTGPASTDEDDSKSDSIQEEE
;
A
#
# COMPACT_ATOMS: atom_id res chain seq x y z
N MET A 1 32.31 34.12 46.80
CA MET A 1 31.12 34.34 45.94
C MET A 1 31.03 33.19 44.96
N ALA A 2 30.07 32.27 45.12
CA ALA A 2 29.88 31.14 44.21
C ALA A 2 28.43 31.16 43.71
N ALA A 3 28.23 31.71 42.51
CA ALA A 3 26.93 31.71 41.85
C ALA A 3 26.71 30.33 41.22
N GLY A 4 25.94 29.48 41.91
CA GLY A 4 25.49 28.20 41.38
C GLY A 4 24.51 28.39 40.22
N ARG A 5 24.97 28.10 38.99
CA ARG A 5 24.09 27.95 37.82
C ARG A 5 23.20 26.72 38.02
N LYS A 6 21.94 26.94 38.44
CA LYS A 6 20.87 25.94 38.33
C LYS A 6 20.59 25.63 36.86
N ARG A 7 21.09 24.49 36.35
CA ARG A 7 20.62 23.88 35.10
C ARG A 7 19.19 23.36 35.33
N LYS A 8 18.18 24.07 34.81
CA LYS A 8 16.82 23.54 34.69
C LYS A 8 16.79 22.56 33.52
N THR A 9 16.94 21.26 33.81
CA THR A 9 16.59 20.20 32.85
C THR A 9 15.08 20.02 32.87
N SER A 10 14.38 20.68 31.94
CA SER A 10 12.96 20.46 31.73
C SER A 10 12.76 19.05 31.19
N LYS A 11 12.19 18.14 32.00
CA LYS A 11 11.76 16.82 31.54
C LYS A 11 10.50 17.00 30.69
N ARG A 12 10.67 17.20 29.37
CA ARG A 12 9.55 17.17 28.42
C ARG A 12 8.86 15.79 28.52
N SER A 13 7.52 15.77 28.56
CA SER A 13 6.74 14.53 28.71
C SER A 13 6.67 13.76 27.39
N LEU A 14 6.58 12.43 27.44
CA LEU A 14 6.45 11.58 26.25
C LEU A 14 5.25 11.96 25.37
N LYS A 15 4.17 12.47 25.97
CA LYS A 15 3.00 12.98 25.24
C LYS A 15 3.35 14.18 24.36
N ALA A 16 4.21 15.09 24.85
CA ALA A 16 4.65 16.24 24.07
C ALA A 16 5.54 15.82 22.89
N TYR A 17 6.44 14.85 23.11
CA TYR A 17 7.26 14.29 22.03
C TYR A 17 6.42 13.58 20.97
N PHE A 18 5.42 12.78 21.38
CA PHE A 18 4.56 12.09 20.44
C PHE A 18 3.66 13.06 19.67
N GLY A 19 3.11 14.08 20.33
CA GLY A 19 2.31 15.11 19.66
C GLY A 19 3.13 15.91 18.64
N GLU A 20 4.32 16.36 19.02
CA GLU A 20 5.23 17.08 18.11
C GLU A 20 5.69 16.19 16.95
N PHE A 21 5.99 14.91 17.21
CA PHE A 21 6.31 13.94 16.17
C PHE A 21 5.13 13.70 15.22
N TRP A 22 3.92 13.52 15.76
CA TRP A 22 2.73 13.25 14.96
C TRP A 22 2.40 14.46 14.07
N GLU A 23 2.42 15.67 14.61
CA GLU A 23 2.24 16.90 13.83
C GLU A 23 3.32 17.07 12.76
N ASN A 24 4.56 16.65 13.04
CA ASN A 24 5.64 16.68 12.06
C ASN A 24 5.52 15.62 10.95
N GLN A 25 4.49 14.78 10.97
CA GLN A 25 4.18 13.79 9.93
C GLN A 25 2.87 14.11 9.19
N ARG A 26 2.34 15.33 9.30
CA ARG A 26 1.03 15.73 8.76
C ARG A 26 0.87 15.48 7.27
N ASP A 27 1.93 15.74 6.50
CA ASP A 27 2.05 15.43 5.07
C ASP A 27 1.95 13.93 4.74
N ARG A 28 2.22 13.06 5.72
CA ARG A 28 2.23 11.60 5.58
C ARG A 28 1.10 10.92 6.35
N HIS A 29 0.21 11.66 7.03
CA HIS A 29 -0.88 11.07 7.84
C HIS A 29 -1.73 10.09 7.05
N LEU A 30 -2.16 10.46 5.85
CA LEU A 30 -2.95 9.57 4.98
C LEU A 30 -2.19 8.27 4.64
N VAL A 31 -0.89 8.36 4.35
CA VAL A 31 -0.04 7.20 4.03
C VAL A 31 0.16 6.31 5.24
N ILE A 32 0.41 6.91 6.41
CA ILE A 32 0.57 6.19 7.68
C ILE A 32 -0.73 5.45 8.03
N LEU A 33 -1.88 6.12 7.96
CA LEU A 33 -3.20 5.53 8.18
C LEU A 33 -3.50 4.41 7.17
N GLY A 34 -3.10 4.58 5.92
CA GLY A 34 -3.18 3.55 4.87
C GLY A 34 -2.31 2.32 5.16
N MET A 35 -1.06 2.51 5.58
CA MET A 35 -0.19 1.39 5.96
C MET A 35 -0.70 0.67 7.20
N LEU A 36 -1.26 1.40 8.15
CA LEU A 36 -1.76 0.85 9.39
C LEU A 36 -3.08 0.11 9.20
N THR A 37 -3.97 0.59 8.31
CA THR A 37 -5.14 -0.19 7.87
C THR A 37 -4.70 -1.49 7.17
N VAL A 38 -3.77 -1.44 6.21
CA VAL A 38 -3.23 -2.64 5.55
C VAL A 38 -2.62 -3.61 6.57
N LEU A 39 -1.85 -3.11 7.55
CA LEU A 39 -1.28 -3.91 8.62
C LEU A 39 -2.36 -4.60 9.46
N THR A 40 -3.44 -3.91 9.82
CA THR A 40 -4.55 -4.53 10.57
C THR A 40 -5.24 -5.64 9.80
N PHE A 41 -5.46 -5.45 8.49
CA PHE A 41 -5.99 -6.51 7.62
C PHE A 41 -5.00 -7.67 7.47
N ALA A 42 -3.71 -7.39 7.33
CA ALA A 42 -2.67 -8.41 7.26
C ALA A 42 -2.59 -9.25 8.55
N LEU A 43 -2.71 -8.63 9.72
CA LEU A 43 -2.79 -9.33 11.01
C LEU A 43 -4.06 -10.17 11.13
N MET A 44 -5.18 -9.69 10.59
CA MET A 44 -6.44 -10.46 10.57
C MET A 44 -6.35 -11.67 9.63
N LEU A 45 -5.75 -11.49 8.45
CA LEU A 45 -5.48 -12.58 7.51
C LEU A 45 -4.47 -13.59 8.09
N TRP A 46 -3.44 -13.10 8.78
CA TRP A 46 -2.51 -13.93 9.53
C TRP A 46 -3.25 -14.75 10.58
N ALA A 47 -4.16 -14.15 11.35
CA ALA A 47 -4.93 -14.86 12.36
C ALA A 47 -5.88 -15.88 11.73
N LEU A 48 -6.54 -15.54 10.63
CA LEU A 48 -7.38 -16.47 9.87
C LEU A 48 -6.56 -17.68 9.41
N ALA A 49 -5.40 -17.44 8.79
CA ALA A 49 -4.46 -18.49 8.39
C ALA A 49 -3.96 -19.28 9.61
N PHE A 50 -3.61 -18.61 10.71
CA PHE A 50 -3.25 -19.19 12.00
C PHE A 50 -4.28 -20.21 12.47
N PHE A 51 -5.54 -19.81 12.59
CA PHE A 51 -6.57 -20.66 13.15
C PHE A 51 -7.04 -21.76 12.20
N THR A 52 -7.11 -21.48 10.89
CA THR A 52 -7.59 -22.44 9.89
C THR A 52 -6.56 -23.48 9.48
N ILE A 53 -5.30 -23.07 9.31
CA ILE A 53 -4.22 -23.94 8.81
C ILE A 53 -3.42 -24.52 9.97
N PHE A 54 -3.28 -23.80 11.08
CA PHE A 54 -2.33 -24.12 12.14
C PHE A 54 -2.93 -24.47 13.51
N ALA A 55 -4.22 -24.17 13.76
CA ALA A 55 -4.90 -24.45 15.03
C ALA A 55 -5.98 -25.54 14.94
N SER A 56 -6.02 -26.34 13.86
CA SER A 56 -6.96 -27.46 13.77
C SER A 56 -6.65 -28.51 14.85
N ASN A 57 -7.68 -29.07 15.48
CA ASN A 57 -7.59 -29.91 16.69
C ASN A 57 -6.59 -31.09 16.58
N ALA A 58 -6.31 -31.58 15.37
CA ALA A 58 -5.35 -32.67 15.13
C ALA A 58 -3.88 -32.28 15.35
N GLN A 59 -3.55 -30.98 15.36
CA GLN A 59 -2.18 -30.48 15.52
C GLN A 59 -1.93 -29.87 16.91
N GLN A 60 -2.92 -29.80 17.78
CA GLN A 60 -2.83 -29.12 19.08
C GLN A 60 -2.23 -30.00 20.18
N GLU A 61 -2.45 -31.31 20.11
CA GLU A 61 -1.92 -32.29 21.08
C GLU A 61 -0.41 -32.55 20.97
N ALA A 62 0.21 -32.16 19.85
CA ALA A 62 1.64 -32.38 19.59
C ALA A 62 2.51 -31.10 19.55
N ASN A 63 1.94 -29.90 19.76
CA ASN A 63 2.60 -28.62 19.44
C ASN A 63 3.10 -27.82 20.67
N SER A 64 4.37 -27.41 20.64
CA SER A 64 5.01 -26.38 21.50
C SER A 64 4.57 -24.93 21.20
N TRP A 65 3.56 -24.75 20.34
CA TRP A 65 3.13 -23.48 19.74
C TRP A 65 1.96 -22.81 20.47
N ALA A 66 1.57 -23.35 21.63
CA ALA A 66 0.56 -22.75 22.50
C ALA A 66 0.85 -21.26 22.83
N ASN A 67 2.14 -20.90 22.90
CA ASN A 67 2.57 -19.52 23.13
C ASN A 67 2.23 -18.60 21.93
N LEU A 68 2.28 -19.10 20.70
CA LEU A 68 1.91 -18.34 19.51
C LEU A 68 0.41 -18.22 19.32
N THR A 69 -0.39 -19.15 19.85
CA THR A 69 -1.85 -18.98 19.92
C THR A 69 -2.22 -17.76 20.76
N ALA A 70 -1.58 -17.60 21.93
CA ALA A 70 -1.77 -16.42 22.77
C ALA A 70 -1.30 -15.13 22.07
N VAL A 71 -0.13 -15.15 21.41
CA VAL A 71 0.38 -14.01 20.63
C VAL A 71 -0.55 -13.66 19.46
N THR A 72 -1.10 -14.64 18.75
CA THR A 72 -2.05 -14.41 17.66
C THR A 72 -3.34 -13.79 18.19
N TRP A 73 -3.88 -14.27 19.31
CA TRP A 73 -5.04 -13.63 19.95
C TRP A 73 -4.76 -12.20 20.39
N VAL A 74 -3.58 -11.93 20.96
CA VAL A 74 -3.14 -10.56 21.28
C VAL A 74 -3.04 -9.71 20.01
N GLY A 75 -2.51 -10.26 18.93
CA GLY A 75 -2.45 -9.61 17.62
C GLY A 75 -3.83 -9.30 17.04
N VAL A 76 -4.80 -10.22 17.18
CA VAL A 76 -6.20 -10.01 16.76
C VAL A 76 -6.86 -8.92 17.59
N LEU A 77 -6.72 -8.96 18.92
CA LEU A 77 -7.27 -7.92 19.79
C LEU A 77 -6.66 -6.55 19.49
N LEU A 78 -5.34 -6.50 19.29
CA LEU A 78 -4.64 -5.28 18.89
C LEU A 78 -5.14 -4.78 17.53
N ALA A 79 -5.24 -5.67 16.53
CA ALA A 79 -5.74 -5.32 15.21
C ALA A 79 -7.18 -4.81 15.27
N PHE A 80 -8.05 -5.43 16.06
CA PHE A 80 -9.44 -5.01 16.26
C PHE A 80 -9.54 -3.62 16.89
N VAL A 81 -8.76 -3.36 17.95
CA VAL A 81 -8.72 -2.03 18.59
C VAL A 81 -8.22 -0.98 17.61
N LEU A 82 -7.12 -1.25 16.89
CA LEU A 82 -6.59 -0.33 15.88
C LEU A 82 -7.63 -0.08 14.77
N LEU A 83 -8.35 -1.11 14.33
CA LEU A 83 -9.36 -1.02 13.28
C LEU A 83 -10.44 0.04 13.59
N LEU A 84 -10.90 0.11 14.84
CA LEU A 84 -11.95 1.03 15.27
C LEU A 84 -11.57 2.50 15.15
N PHE A 85 -10.28 2.83 15.27
CA PHE A 85 -9.80 4.22 15.20
C PHE A 85 -9.21 4.55 13.83
N VAL A 86 -8.46 3.62 13.26
CA VAL A 86 -7.66 3.85 12.05
C VAL A 86 -8.53 3.83 10.81
N ILE A 87 -9.54 2.96 10.73
CA ILE A 87 -10.43 2.89 9.56
C ILE A 87 -11.25 4.17 9.40
N PRO A 88 -11.97 4.68 10.41
CA PRO A 88 -12.74 5.92 10.25
C PRO A 88 -11.86 7.10 9.86
N GLU A 89 -10.70 7.22 10.49
CA GLU A 89 -9.75 8.30 10.22
C GLU A 89 -9.17 8.19 8.80
N PHE A 90 -8.81 6.97 8.38
CA PHE A 90 -8.35 6.72 7.02
C PHE A 90 -9.40 7.11 5.97
N PHE A 91 -10.66 6.71 6.17
CA PHE A 91 -11.75 7.08 5.26
C PHE A 91 -12.04 8.58 5.27
N HIS A 92 -11.89 9.25 6.41
CA HIS A 92 -12.02 10.70 6.49
C HIS A 92 -10.97 11.41 5.62
N TYR A 93 -9.68 11.10 5.81
CA TYR A 93 -8.60 11.68 5.01
C TYR A 93 -8.72 11.32 3.53
N LEU A 94 -9.11 10.07 3.22
CA LEU A 94 -9.29 9.61 1.85
C LEU A 94 -10.45 10.33 1.16
N GLY A 95 -11.56 10.53 1.87
CA GLY A 95 -12.72 11.28 1.37
C GLY A 95 -12.38 12.73 1.08
N ILE A 96 -11.66 13.39 1.99
CA ILE A 96 -11.20 14.77 1.80
C ILE A 96 -10.25 14.86 0.60
N ARG A 97 -9.29 13.93 0.47
CA ARG A 97 -8.41 13.86 -0.70
C ARG A 97 -9.21 13.72 -2.00
N ASN A 98 -10.20 12.83 -2.05
CA ASN A 98 -10.97 12.59 -3.26
C ASN A 98 -11.83 13.80 -3.63
N SER A 99 -12.47 14.44 -2.65
CA SER A 99 -13.21 15.70 -2.84
C SER A 99 -12.30 16.80 -3.39
N LEU A 100 -11.09 16.93 -2.83
CA LEU A 100 -10.13 17.92 -3.28
C LEU A 100 -9.70 17.67 -4.73
N VAL A 101 -9.41 16.41 -5.09
CA VAL A 101 -9.05 16.03 -6.47
C VAL A 101 -10.18 16.40 -7.43
N ASP A 102 -11.43 16.04 -7.11
CA ASP A 102 -12.61 16.34 -7.94
C ASP A 102 -12.79 17.86 -8.15
N MET A 103 -12.63 18.65 -7.09
CA MET A 103 -12.68 20.11 -7.19
C MET A 103 -11.52 20.70 -8.00
N LEU A 104 -10.31 20.13 -7.93
CA LEU A 104 -9.18 20.56 -8.76
C LEU A 104 -9.33 20.15 -10.24
N GLU A 105 -10.09 19.10 -10.54
CA GLU A 105 -10.43 18.71 -11.92
C GLU A 105 -11.50 19.64 -12.53
N THR A 106 -12.21 20.43 -11.72
CA THR A 106 -13.22 21.36 -12.19
C THR A 106 -12.59 22.62 -12.79
N ASP A 107 -12.96 22.98 -14.02
CA ASP A 107 -12.46 24.19 -14.72
C ASP A 107 -13.28 25.47 -14.43
N SER A 108 -14.17 25.42 -13.45
CA SER A 108 -15.06 26.54 -13.11
C SER A 108 -14.43 27.46 -12.06
N ARG A 109 -14.16 28.70 -12.46
CA ARG A 109 -13.70 29.78 -11.56
C ARG A 109 -14.67 30.00 -10.40
N ALA A 110 -15.97 29.96 -10.70
CA ALA A 110 -17.03 30.21 -9.72
C ALA A 110 -17.11 29.10 -8.67
N GLU A 111 -16.89 27.86 -9.09
CA GLU A 111 -16.92 26.68 -8.20
C GLU A 111 -15.72 26.66 -7.27
N MET A 112 -14.52 26.96 -7.79
CA MET A 112 -13.31 27.15 -6.98
C MET A 112 -13.44 28.28 -5.96
N GLN A 113 -14.09 29.39 -6.32
CA GLN A 113 -14.34 30.49 -5.38
C GLN A 113 -15.40 30.13 -4.33
N LYS A 114 -16.47 29.43 -4.73
CA LYS A 114 -17.54 28.97 -3.84
C LYS A 114 -16.99 28.00 -2.79
N ASN A 115 -16.10 27.09 -3.19
CA ASN A 115 -15.53 26.06 -2.31
C ASN A 115 -14.16 26.46 -1.72
N LYS A 116 -13.76 27.74 -1.83
CA LYS A 116 -12.45 28.22 -1.39
C LYS A 116 -12.11 27.80 0.04
N LYS A 117 -13.08 27.97 0.96
CA LYS A 117 -12.89 27.64 2.38
C LYS A 117 -12.64 26.15 2.59
N GLU A 118 -13.41 25.31 1.90
CA GLU A 118 -13.29 23.85 1.98
C GLU A 118 -11.94 23.38 1.40
N LEU A 119 -11.50 23.98 0.28
CA LEU A 119 -10.20 23.73 -0.32
C LEU A 119 -9.03 24.10 0.61
N ASP A 120 -9.09 25.29 1.23
CA ASP A 120 -8.05 25.76 2.14
C ASP A 120 -7.97 24.87 3.40
N GLU A 121 -9.11 24.52 4.01
CA GLU A 121 -9.19 23.63 5.19
C GLU A 121 -8.70 22.21 4.87
N ALA A 122 -9.08 21.66 3.71
CA ALA A 122 -8.69 20.34 3.29
C ALA A 122 -7.20 20.25 2.92
N ALA A 123 -6.62 21.30 2.32
CA ALA A 123 -5.18 21.36 2.09
C ALA A 123 -4.38 21.58 3.37
N GLU A 124 -4.93 22.29 4.35
CA GLU A 124 -4.30 22.40 5.67
C GLU A 124 -4.24 21.02 6.36
N LEU A 125 -5.33 20.25 6.28
CA LEU A 125 -5.42 18.90 6.84
C LEU A 125 -4.48 17.91 6.15
N LEU A 126 -4.47 17.86 4.81
CA LEU A 126 -3.62 16.95 4.04
C LEU A 126 -2.15 17.36 4.01
N ALA A 127 -1.86 18.67 4.17
CA ALA A 127 -0.53 19.27 4.16
C ALA A 127 0.32 18.92 2.93
N GLY A 128 1.66 19.07 3.03
CA GLY A 128 2.60 18.73 1.96
C GLY A 128 2.36 19.52 0.67
N ALA A 129 2.23 18.81 -0.45
CA ALA A 129 2.04 19.38 -1.79
C ALA A 129 0.66 20.03 -2.04
N TRP A 130 -0.35 19.76 -1.22
CA TRP A 130 -1.74 20.12 -1.51
C TRP A 130 -2.00 21.64 -1.56
N PRO A 131 -1.44 22.47 -0.66
CA PRO A 131 -1.51 23.93 -0.78
C PRO A 131 -0.95 24.45 -2.11
N ALA A 132 0.18 23.90 -2.57
CA ALA A 132 0.80 24.25 -3.85
C ALA A 132 -0.09 23.90 -5.05
N ARG A 133 -0.76 22.75 -5.00
CA ARG A 133 -1.68 22.31 -6.06
C ARG A 133 -2.90 23.22 -6.20
N ILE A 134 -3.48 23.67 -5.09
CA ILE A 134 -4.62 24.58 -5.13
C ILE A 134 -4.21 25.94 -5.69
N GLU A 135 -3.08 26.48 -5.25
CA GLU A 135 -2.59 27.76 -5.76
C GLU A 135 -2.19 27.67 -7.25
N ALA A 136 -1.64 26.55 -7.70
CA ALA A 136 -1.43 26.30 -9.11
C ALA A 136 -2.74 26.30 -9.91
N LYS A 137 -3.78 25.60 -9.44
CA LYS A 137 -5.10 25.62 -10.11
C LYS A 137 -5.73 27.01 -10.09
N ARG A 138 -5.49 27.83 -9.05
CA ARG A 138 -5.92 29.25 -9.03
C ARG A 138 -5.21 30.09 -10.08
N VAL A 139 -3.92 29.84 -10.33
CA VAL A 139 -3.17 30.50 -11.40
C VAL A 139 -3.65 30.06 -12.78
N GLU A 140 -3.88 28.75 -12.97
CA GLU A 140 -4.42 28.18 -14.23
C GLU A 140 -5.77 28.79 -14.60
N LEU A 141 -6.67 28.92 -13.61
CA LEU A 141 -7.97 29.56 -13.77
C LEU A 141 -7.89 31.10 -13.83
N GLY A 142 -6.69 31.69 -13.86
CA GLY A 142 -6.46 33.14 -13.89
C GLY A 142 -6.99 33.89 -12.66
N LEU A 143 -7.34 33.18 -11.58
CA LEU A 143 -7.77 33.78 -10.31
C LEU A 143 -6.59 34.43 -9.57
N ARG A 144 -5.36 34.01 -9.88
CA ARG A 144 -4.11 34.62 -9.45
C ARG A 144 -3.15 34.75 -10.63
N ARG A 145 -2.25 35.73 -10.59
CA ARG A 145 -1.32 36.05 -11.67
C ARG A 145 -0.05 35.18 -11.65
N GLU A 146 0.39 34.77 -10.47
CA GLU A 146 1.62 33.99 -10.24
C GLU A 146 1.51 33.14 -8.96
N MET A 147 2.35 32.12 -8.83
CA MET A 147 2.41 31.26 -7.64
C MET A 147 3.02 32.05 -6.47
N PRO A 148 2.49 31.93 -5.23
CA PRO A 148 3.06 32.63 -4.07
C PRO A 148 4.51 32.18 -3.78
N GLU A 149 5.35 33.14 -3.35
CA GLU A 149 6.78 32.89 -3.06
C GLU A 149 6.98 31.78 -2.02
N GLY A 150 7.93 30.87 -2.29
CA GLY A 150 8.26 29.73 -1.42
C GLY A 150 7.34 28.52 -1.55
N MET A 151 6.35 28.58 -2.45
CA MET A 151 5.51 27.46 -2.83
C MET A 151 6.01 26.92 -4.18
N GLU A 152 6.38 25.65 -4.22
CA GLU A 152 6.75 24.97 -5.45
C GLU A 152 5.85 23.75 -5.60
N LEU A 153 5.36 23.51 -6.81
CA LEU A 153 4.75 22.23 -7.13
C LEU A 153 5.86 21.18 -7.07
N PRO A 154 5.73 20.14 -6.24
CA PRO A 154 6.67 19.04 -6.33
C PRO A 154 6.57 18.46 -7.74
N ALA A 155 7.69 18.52 -8.47
CA ALA A 155 7.77 18.06 -9.86
C ALA A 155 7.30 16.59 -9.99
N ASN A 156 7.45 15.82 -8.92
CA ASN A 156 6.80 14.53 -8.75
C ASN A 156 6.84 14.11 -7.27
N GLU A 157 5.71 13.82 -6.64
CA GLU A 157 5.71 13.32 -5.25
C GLU A 157 4.90 12.03 -5.09
N GLY A 158 5.65 10.94 -4.88
CA GLY A 158 5.20 9.75 -4.16
C GLY A 158 5.02 8.48 -4.98
N ASN A 159 6.14 7.82 -5.33
CA ASN A 159 6.24 6.57 -6.12
C ASN A 159 5.75 6.70 -7.57
N GLU A 160 6.57 7.20 -8.50
CA GLU A 160 6.32 7.00 -9.95
C GLU A 160 6.09 5.52 -10.28
N LEU A 161 6.92 4.64 -9.69
CA LEU A 161 6.87 3.20 -9.90
C LEU A 161 5.60 2.55 -9.36
N PHE A 162 5.20 2.81 -8.11
CA PHE A 162 4.02 2.17 -7.50
C PHE A 162 2.74 2.98 -7.67
N GLY A 163 2.78 4.31 -7.64
CA GLY A 163 1.63 5.19 -7.84
C GLY A 163 1.12 5.16 -9.28
N GLY A 164 2.03 5.18 -10.25
CA GLY A 164 1.71 4.99 -11.67
C GLY A 164 1.14 3.60 -11.92
N TRP A 165 1.76 2.56 -11.35
CA TRP A 165 1.29 1.18 -11.49
C TRP A 165 -0.07 0.93 -10.81
N LEU A 166 -0.29 1.46 -9.60
CA LEU A 166 -1.56 1.30 -8.87
C LEU A 166 -2.71 2.08 -9.51
N ASN A 167 -2.47 3.21 -10.17
CA ASN A 167 -3.52 4.03 -10.82
C ASN A 167 -3.46 3.98 -12.35
N THR A 168 -2.86 2.93 -12.92
CA THR A 168 -2.80 2.72 -14.37
C THR A 168 -4.22 2.61 -14.95
N LYS A 169 -4.62 3.57 -15.81
CA LYS A 169 -5.88 3.53 -16.57
C LYS A 169 -5.81 2.55 -17.75
N TYR A 170 -4.62 2.29 -18.28
CA TYR A 170 -4.38 1.39 -19.41
C TYR A 170 -3.21 0.44 -19.13
N SER A 171 -3.53 -0.78 -18.69
CA SER A 171 -2.52 -1.80 -18.40
C SER A 171 -2.13 -2.58 -19.65
N ARG A 172 -0.99 -3.27 -19.62
CA ARG A 172 -0.57 -4.18 -20.71
C ARG A 172 -1.57 -5.31 -20.92
N LEU A 173 -2.29 -5.72 -19.87
CA LEU A 173 -3.45 -6.62 -19.94
C LEU A 173 -4.58 -6.02 -20.80
N ALA A 174 -4.94 -4.75 -20.57
CA ALA A 174 -5.95 -4.06 -21.36
C ALA A 174 -5.53 -3.90 -22.83
N GLN A 175 -4.24 -3.60 -23.08
CA GLN A 175 -3.68 -3.50 -24.42
C GLN A 175 -3.68 -4.85 -25.16
N ARG A 176 -3.37 -5.96 -24.47
CA ARG A 176 -3.33 -7.30 -25.07
C ARG A 176 -4.72 -7.85 -25.39
N PHE A 177 -5.74 -7.44 -24.64
CA PHE A 177 -7.13 -7.87 -24.81
C PHE A 177 -8.05 -6.65 -25.03
N PRO A 178 -7.92 -5.96 -26.18
CA PRO A 178 -8.61 -4.69 -26.43
C PRO A 178 -10.13 -4.83 -26.47
N ASP A 179 -10.66 -6.01 -26.78
CA ASP A 179 -12.10 -6.27 -26.89
C ASP A 179 -12.77 -6.55 -25.53
N SER A 180 -11.99 -6.70 -24.45
CA SER A 180 -12.51 -7.01 -23.12
C SER A 180 -12.71 -5.74 -22.30
N ASN A 181 -13.96 -5.47 -21.93
CA ASN A 181 -14.30 -4.36 -21.02
C ASN A 181 -13.84 -4.61 -19.58
N ILE A 182 -13.57 -5.86 -19.21
CA ILE A 182 -13.17 -6.26 -17.85
C ILE A 182 -11.75 -5.78 -17.53
N PHE A 183 -10.82 -5.87 -18.48
CA PHE A 183 -9.42 -5.49 -18.26
C PHE A 183 -9.15 -3.99 -18.35
N LYS A 184 -10.12 -3.22 -18.89
CA LYS A 184 -10.09 -1.75 -18.92
C LYS A 184 -10.59 -1.12 -17.61
N ASP A 185 -11.22 -1.92 -16.74
CA ASP A 185 -11.69 -1.45 -15.45
C ASP A 185 -10.50 -1.30 -14.47
N PRO A 186 -10.25 -0.10 -13.92
CA PRO A 186 -9.13 0.15 -13.01
C PRO A 186 -9.27 -0.60 -11.67
N GLY A 187 -10.49 -0.90 -11.22
CA GLY A 187 -10.75 -1.71 -10.04
C GLY A 187 -10.36 -3.17 -10.24
N ILE A 188 -10.65 -3.73 -11.42
CA ILE A 188 -10.23 -5.10 -11.77
C ILE A 188 -8.71 -5.19 -11.91
N ASN A 189 -8.04 -4.20 -12.51
CA ASN A 189 -6.58 -4.18 -12.60
C ASN A 189 -5.92 -4.19 -11.21
N LYS A 190 -6.45 -3.38 -10.27
CA LYS A 190 -6.00 -3.36 -8.86
C LYS A 190 -6.20 -4.72 -8.18
N LEU A 191 -7.34 -5.37 -8.39
CA LEU A 191 -7.64 -6.69 -7.84
C LEU A 191 -6.67 -7.76 -8.35
N ILE A 192 -6.34 -7.73 -9.65
CA ILE A 192 -5.36 -8.64 -10.26
C ILE A 192 -3.95 -8.36 -9.70
N LEU A 193 -3.57 -7.08 -9.54
CA LEU A 193 -2.30 -6.67 -8.98
C LEU A 193 -2.11 -7.18 -7.55
N PHE A 194 -3.08 -6.94 -6.66
CA PHE A 194 -2.98 -7.36 -5.27
C PHE A 194 -3.02 -8.89 -5.11
N SER A 195 -3.86 -9.57 -5.88
CA SER A 195 -3.93 -11.04 -5.84
C SER A 195 -2.63 -11.68 -6.36
N SER A 196 -2.05 -11.13 -7.43
CA SER A 196 -0.81 -11.65 -8.01
C SER A 196 0.40 -11.38 -7.13
N LEU A 197 0.48 -10.20 -6.51
CA LEU A 197 1.54 -9.88 -5.56
C LEU A 197 1.47 -10.80 -4.33
N THR A 198 0.27 -11.03 -3.79
CA THR A 198 0.06 -11.92 -2.65
C THR A 198 0.45 -13.36 -2.99
N GLY A 199 0.04 -13.86 -4.14
CA GLY A 199 0.42 -15.19 -4.64
C GLY A 199 1.94 -15.30 -4.78
N LEU A 200 2.59 -14.36 -5.47
CA LEU A 200 4.04 -14.33 -5.67
C LEU A 200 4.80 -14.43 -4.34
N VAL A 201 4.43 -13.60 -3.36
CA VAL A 201 5.07 -13.59 -2.04
C VAL A 201 4.91 -14.94 -1.34
N LEU A 202 3.72 -15.53 -1.36
CA LEU A 202 3.47 -16.83 -0.72
C LEU A 202 4.28 -17.96 -1.35
N PHE A 203 4.36 -18.04 -2.67
CA PHE A 203 5.13 -19.09 -3.34
C PHE A 203 6.64 -18.89 -3.19
N VAL A 204 7.14 -17.65 -3.29
CA VAL A 204 8.55 -17.33 -3.03
C VAL A 204 8.93 -17.65 -1.58
N TYR A 205 8.05 -17.31 -0.63
CA TYR A 205 8.26 -17.63 0.78
C TYR A 205 8.26 -19.15 1.01
N ASN A 206 7.34 -19.89 0.38
CA ASN A 206 7.35 -21.35 0.41
C ASN A 206 8.66 -21.94 -0.11
N ALA A 207 9.17 -21.42 -1.24
CA ALA A 207 10.36 -21.95 -1.87
C ALA A 207 11.66 -21.63 -1.11
N THR A 208 11.74 -20.47 -0.45
CA THR A 208 12.98 -19.98 0.17
C THR A 208 13.07 -20.24 1.66
N ILE A 209 11.96 -20.07 2.38
CA ILE A 209 11.90 -20.18 3.85
C ILE A 209 11.13 -21.42 4.27
N GLY A 210 10.06 -21.77 3.53
CA GLY A 210 9.23 -22.95 3.82
C GLY A 210 7.98 -22.62 4.62
N LEU A 211 6.85 -23.19 4.21
CA LEU A 211 5.55 -23.09 4.89
C LEU A 211 5.27 -24.28 5.83
N ALA A 212 5.86 -25.43 5.51
CA ALA A 212 5.66 -26.72 6.15
C ALA A 212 6.72 -27.04 7.22
N ARG A 213 6.49 -28.12 7.97
CA ARG A 213 7.36 -28.64 9.02
C ARG A 213 7.50 -30.14 8.87
N GLU A 214 8.65 -30.67 9.26
CA GLU A 214 8.94 -32.11 9.24
C GLU A 214 8.16 -32.83 10.35
N THR A 215 8.17 -32.22 11.53
CA THR A 215 7.43 -32.69 12.70
C THR A 215 6.82 -31.51 13.42
N VAL A 216 5.88 -31.79 14.30
CA VAL A 216 5.09 -30.78 15.01
C VAL A 216 5.96 -29.87 15.90
N SER A 217 7.09 -30.38 16.42
CA SER A 217 8.05 -29.63 17.24
C SER A 217 9.17 -28.94 16.45
N SER A 218 9.36 -29.27 15.17
CA SER A 218 10.42 -28.68 14.32
C SER A 218 10.06 -27.26 13.82
N PRO A 219 11.07 -26.40 13.56
CA PRO A 219 10.87 -25.10 12.90
C PRO A 219 10.18 -25.23 11.53
N ARG A 220 9.52 -24.15 11.06
CA ARG A 220 9.03 -24.08 9.67
C ARG A 220 10.19 -23.77 8.74
N ASN A 221 10.73 -24.82 8.17
CA ASN A 221 11.82 -24.76 7.21
C ASN A 221 11.67 -25.84 6.14
N MET A 222 10.44 -26.28 5.88
CA MET A 222 10.14 -27.15 4.75
C MET A 222 9.23 -26.44 3.75
N SER A 223 9.57 -26.54 2.48
CA SER A 223 8.74 -26.15 1.35
C SER A 223 7.70 -27.23 1.09
N VAL A 224 6.44 -26.83 0.92
CA VAL A 224 5.38 -27.73 0.45
C VAL A 224 5.65 -28.07 -1.01
N ASP A 225 5.68 -29.36 -1.34
CA ASP A 225 5.79 -29.83 -2.72
C ASP A 225 4.39 -29.82 -3.37
N LEU A 226 4.09 -28.75 -4.11
CA LEU A 226 2.80 -28.62 -4.80
C LEU A 226 2.72 -29.56 -6.00
N THR A 227 3.85 -30.03 -6.52
CA THR A 227 3.92 -30.97 -7.64
C THR A 227 3.40 -32.34 -7.22
N SER A 228 3.76 -32.81 -6.02
CA SER A 228 3.21 -34.06 -5.48
C SER A 228 1.71 -33.96 -5.24
N ILE A 229 1.24 -32.83 -4.68
CA ILE A 229 -0.18 -32.58 -4.40
C ILE A 229 -1.00 -32.55 -5.69
N MET A 230 -0.52 -31.87 -6.73
CA MET A 230 -1.23 -31.77 -8.02
C MET A 230 -1.32 -33.11 -8.74
N ASN A 231 -0.33 -33.98 -8.59
CA ASN A 231 -0.33 -35.33 -9.15
C ASN A 231 -1.18 -36.32 -8.34
N GLY A 232 -1.90 -35.86 -7.31
CA GLY A 232 -2.73 -36.70 -6.44
C GLY A 232 -1.89 -37.60 -5.50
N GLY A 233 -0.61 -37.30 -5.33
CA GLY A 233 0.26 -37.99 -4.39
C GLY A 233 -0.04 -37.62 -2.94
N GLU A 234 0.58 -38.36 -2.02
CA GLU A 234 0.54 -37.99 -0.60
C GLU A 234 1.16 -36.60 -0.38
N TYR A 235 0.67 -35.91 0.65
CA TYR A 235 1.24 -34.64 1.08
C TYR A 235 2.73 -34.83 1.34
N ASN A 236 3.56 -34.05 0.63
CA ASN A 236 5.00 -34.11 0.74
C ASN A 236 5.57 -32.71 1.00
N ALA A 237 6.59 -32.64 1.84
CA ALA A 237 7.30 -31.42 2.15
C ALA A 237 8.80 -31.72 2.20
N THR A 238 9.59 -30.84 1.58
CA THR A 238 11.05 -30.98 1.44
C THR A 238 11.73 -29.82 2.15
N TRP A 239 12.92 -30.00 2.68
CA TRP A 239 13.67 -28.92 3.33
C TRP A 239 13.85 -27.71 2.42
N ALA A 240 13.46 -26.53 2.91
CA ALA A 240 13.72 -25.25 2.26
C ALA A 240 15.21 -24.89 2.34
N PRO A 241 15.81 -24.26 1.32
CA PRO A 241 15.17 -23.81 0.09
C PRO A 241 14.92 -24.96 -0.90
N HIS A 242 13.69 -25.06 -1.38
CA HIS A 242 13.29 -26.05 -2.38
C HIS A 242 12.21 -25.47 -3.30
N LEU A 243 12.49 -25.48 -4.60
CA LEU A 243 11.57 -25.04 -5.64
C LEU A 243 11.02 -26.28 -6.36
N ASP A 244 9.74 -26.59 -6.13
CA ASP A 244 9.04 -27.63 -6.86
C ASP A 244 8.57 -27.12 -8.23
N LEU A 245 8.28 -28.03 -9.18
CA LEU A 245 7.96 -27.65 -10.57
C LEU A 245 6.69 -26.80 -10.63
N VAL A 246 5.63 -27.19 -9.93
CA VAL A 246 4.35 -26.46 -9.88
C VAL A 246 4.52 -25.12 -9.17
N GLY A 247 5.18 -25.07 -8.01
CA GLY A 247 5.47 -23.82 -7.32
C GLY A 247 6.30 -22.86 -8.17
N GLY A 248 7.32 -23.36 -8.88
CA GLY A 248 8.12 -22.56 -9.81
C GLY A 248 7.33 -22.00 -10.99
N ILE A 249 6.46 -22.81 -11.59
CA ILE A 249 5.53 -22.36 -12.64
C ILE A 249 4.57 -21.30 -12.10
N LEU A 250 4.01 -21.49 -10.91
CA LEU A 250 3.11 -20.53 -10.29
C LEU A 250 3.81 -19.20 -9.98
N ILE A 251 5.05 -19.23 -9.49
CA ILE A 251 5.87 -18.01 -9.32
C ILE A 251 6.03 -17.29 -10.65
N ALA A 252 6.38 -18.01 -11.72
CA ALA A 252 6.52 -17.41 -13.05
C ALA A 252 5.20 -16.82 -13.56
N ILE A 253 4.08 -17.53 -13.40
CA ILE A 253 2.74 -17.06 -13.78
C ILE A 253 2.40 -15.78 -13.01
N PHE A 254 2.53 -15.78 -11.68
CA PHE A 254 2.21 -14.60 -10.88
C PHE A 254 3.14 -13.43 -11.19
N ALA A 255 4.43 -13.67 -11.45
CA ALA A 255 5.37 -12.63 -11.86
C ALA A 255 4.97 -12.02 -13.22
N VAL A 256 4.59 -12.85 -14.19
CA VAL A 256 4.12 -12.40 -15.51
C VAL A 256 2.83 -11.61 -15.38
N ILE A 257 1.83 -12.12 -14.66
CA ILE A 257 0.55 -11.41 -14.46
C ILE A 257 0.80 -10.07 -13.76
N LEU A 258 1.63 -10.07 -12.71
CA LEU A 258 2.01 -8.86 -11.98
C LEU A 258 2.65 -7.84 -12.93
N PHE A 259 3.59 -8.26 -13.78
CA PHE A 259 4.18 -7.41 -14.81
C PHE A 259 3.16 -6.89 -15.84
N MET A 260 2.15 -7.69 -16.20
CA MET A 260 1.12 -7.28 -17.16
C MET A 260 0.09 -6.29 -16.58
N THR A 261 -0.04 -6.19 -15.26
CA THR A 261 -0.86 -5.13 -14.62
C THR A 261 -0.18 -3.75 -14.67
N GLY A 262 1.11 -3.72 -15.05
CA GLY A 262 1.89 -2.50 -15.23
C GLY A 262 1.39 -1.62 -16.38
N PRO A 263 1.80 -0.33 -16.39
CA PRO A 263 1.47 0.60 -17.47
C PRO A 263 1.98 0.08 -18.82
N ALA A 264 1.11 0.15 -19.83
CA ALA A 264 1.51 -0.04 -21.22
C ALA A 264 2.17 1.23 -21.74
N SER A 265 3.31 1.11 -22.44
CA SER A 265 3.83 2.20 -23.24
C SER A 265 2.87 2.41 -24.40
N THR A 266 2.25 3.58 -24.48
CA THR A 266 1.41 3.99 -25.60
C THR A 266 2.27 4.71 -26.63
N ASP A 267 2.15 4.35 -27.91
CA ASP A 267 2.86 4.98 -29.04
C ASP A 267 2.57 6.51 -29.16
N GLU A 268 1.61 7.05 -28.39
CA GLU A 268 1.39 8.49 -28.26
C GLU A 268 2.59 9.23 -27.63
N ASP A 269 3.36 8.60 -26.76
CA ASP A 269 4.57 9.22 -26.18
C ASP A 269 5.70 9.35 -27.21
N ASP A 270 5.79 8.41 -28.16
CA ASP A 270 6.78 8.47 -29.24
C ASP A 270 6.38 9.52 -30.30
N SER A 271 5.10 9.63 -30.64
CA SER A 271 4.60 10.64 -31.59
C SER A 271 4.75 12.08 -31.08
N LYS A 272 4.77 12.26 -29.76
CA LYS A 272 4.99 13.55 -29.12
C LYS A 272 6.48 13.89 -29.01
N SER A 273 7.36 12.89 -29.04
CA SER A 273 8.81 13.10 -29.06
C SER A 273 9.34 13.43 -30.46
N ASP A 274 8.77 12.81 -31.50
CA ASP A 274 9.15 13.08 -32.90
C ASP A 274 8.61 14.43 -33.38
N SER A 275 7.42 14.85 -32.94
CA SER A 275 6.88 16.17 -33.32
C SER A 275 7.63 17.35 -32.68
N ILE A 276 8.33 17.13 -31.57
CA ILE A 276 9.17 18.15 -30.92
C ILE A 276 10.54 18.25 -31.62
N GLN A 277 11.02 17.18 -32.28
CA GLN A 277 12.28 17.20 -33.01
C GLN A 277 12.16 17.73 -34.46
N GLU A 278 10.96 17.72 -35.05
CA GLU A 278 10.71 18.33 -36.37
C GLU A 278 10.40 19.84 -36.32
N GLU A 279 10.26 20.43 -35.13
CA GLU A 279 10.04 21.87 -34.92
C GLU A 279 11.28 22.68 -34.48
N GLU A 280 12.48 22.08 -34.42
CA GLU A 280 13.79 22.77 -34.28
C GLU A 280 14.53 22.94 -35.63
#